data_AF-A0A803JQE4-F1
#
_entry.id   AF-A0A803JQE4-F1
#
_cell.length_a   1.000
_cell.length_b   1.000
_cell.length_c   1.000
_cell.angle_alpha   90.00
_cell.angle_beta   90.00
_cell.angle_gamma   90.00
#
_symmetry.space_group_name_H-M   'P 1'
#
loop_
_entity.id
_entity.type
_entity.pdbx_description
1 polymer ?
#
loop_
_entity_poly.entity_id
_entity_poly.type
_entity_poly.pdbx_seq_one_letter_code
_entity_poly.pdbx_strand_id
1 'polypeptide(L)'
;MSPNELSEIDAIMSLIGHFGWKWVGLVVSNDDTGNRARERLEKAMSKDGVCLDFLIRLKDRVQSDLTDTKKIRETIYRSTAKVIILFIGSQYINYINVIFDPNTVHKKIWIASSSVSHIDELQYLHVFETFNGTLALSFQQGEIPGFKQFLYSLNPYTYQDDHLFTEMWRKIFNCTISGINNIPFPKCTGNETFDDTVLESYGTFNYRIAYGVYTAVYTM
;
A
#
# COMPACT_ATOMS: atom_id res chain seq x y z
N MET A 1 15.04 -1.81 -9.08
CA MET A 1 14.17 -2.24 -10.21
C MET A 1 12.86 -2.82 -9.67
N SER A 2 11.71 -2.49 -10.29
CA SER A 2 10.39 -3.03 -9.91
C SER A 2 10.04 -4.26 -10.77
N PRO A 3 9.44 -5.33 -10.22
CA PRO A 3 8.84 -6.40 -11.02
C PRO A 3 7.80 -5.84 -12.00
N ASN A 4 7.62 -6.55 -13.12
CA ASN A 4 6.60 -6.25 -14.11
C ASN A 4 5.23 -6.77 -13.62
N GLU A 5 4.15 -6.05 -13.93
CA GLU A 5 2.75 -6.44 -13.68
C GLU A 5 2.45 -7.89 -14.12
N LEU A 6 3.08 -8.36 -15.21
CA LEU A 6 2.91 -9.73 -15.70
C LEU A 6 3.38 -10.78 -14.68
N SER A 7 4.53 -10.57 -14.06
CA SER A 7 5.06 -11.49 -13.05
C SER A 7 4.16 -11.57 -11.82
N GLU A 8 3.53 -10.47 -11.44
CA GLU A 8 2.56 -10.46 -10.33
C GLU A 8 1.30 -11.26 -10.66
N ILE A 9 0.77 -11.10 -11.88
CA ILE A 9 -0.41 -11.83 -12.33
C ILE A 9 -0.12 -13.34 -12.39
N ASP A 10 1.05 -13.73 -12.91
CA ASP A 10 1.46 -15.14 -12.95
C ASP A 10 1.59 -15.73 -11.54
N ALA A 11 2.12 -14.95 -10.58
CA ALA A 11 2.21 -15.36 -9.18
C ALA A 11 0.83 -15.52 -8.53
N ILE A 12 -0.08 -14.56 -8.76
CA ILE A 12 -1.47 -14.63 -8.27
C ILE A 12 -2.17 -15.88 -8.83
N MET A 13 -2.05 -16.14 -10.13
CA MET A 13 -2.67 -17.32 -10.76
C MET A 13 -2.06 -18.63 -10.27
N SER A 14 -0.74 -18.66 -10.06
CA SER A 14 -0.06 -19.82 -9.46
C SER A 14 -0.58 -20.11 -8.05
N LEU A 15 -0.82 -19.07 -7.24
CA LEU A 15 -1.40 -19.20 -5.90
C LEU A 15 -2.83 -19.75 -5.96
N ILE A 16 -3.66 -19.21 -6.86
CA ILE A 16 -5.03 -19.67 -7.10
C ILE A 16 -5.06 -21.14 -7.52
N GLY A 17 -4.19 -21.53 -8.45
CA GLY A 17 -4.04 -22.91 -8.89
C GLY A 17 -3.58 -23.84 -7.77
N HIS A 18 -2.59 -23.41 -6.98
CA HIS A 18 -2.04 -24.19 -5.87
C HIS A 18 -3.09 -24.58 -4.83
N PHE A 19 -3.96 -23.62 -4.44
CA PHE A 19 -5.03 -23.87 -3.48
C PHE A 19 -6.34 -24.38 -4.11
N GLY A 20 -6.37 -24.56 -5.44
CA GLY A 20 -7.54 -25.07 -6.16
C GLY A 20 -8.74 -24.13 -6.14
N TRP A 21 -8.53 -22.82 -5.98
CA TRP A 21 -9.63 -21.86 -5.97
C TRP A 21 -10.18 -21.66 -7.39
N LYS A 22 -11.48 -21.91 -7.58
CA LYS A 22 -12.16 -21.77 -8.88
C LYS A 22 -13.21 -20.66 -8.91
N TRP A 23 -13.52 -20.06 -7.76
CA TRP A 23 -14.55 -19.04 -7.62
C TRP A 23 -14.00 -17.87 -6.80
N VAL A 24 -13.71 -16.76 -7.47
CA VAL A 24 -12.99 -15.61 -6.87
C VAL A 24 -13.70 -14.29 -7.17
N GLY A 25 -13.53 -13.31 -6.28
CA GLY A 25 -13.87 -11.91 -6.57
C GLY A 25 -12.66 -11.16 -7.12
N LEU A 26 -12.90 -10.14 -7.94
CA LEU A 26 -11.84 -9.26 -8.45
C LEU A 26 -12.17 -7.80 -8.17
N VAL A 27 -11.25 -7.08 -7.54
CA VAL A 27 -11.32 -5.65 -7.27
C VAL A 27 -10.12 -4.98 -7.93
N VAL A 28 -10.39 -4.05 -8.86
CA VAL A 28 -9.36 -3.31 -9.59
C VAL A 28 -9.58 -1.80 -9.49
N SER A 29 -8.52 -1.01 -9.68
CA SER A 29 -8.65 0.45 -9.79
C SER A 29 -9.28 0.85 -11.13
N ASN A 30 -10.01 1.95 -11.15
CA ASN A 30 -10.57 2.52 -12.38
C ASN A 30 -9.57 3.46 -13.08
N ASP A 31 -8.40 2.91 -13.39
CA ASP A 31 -7.29 3.54 -14.10
C ASP A 31 -6.64 2.53 -15.07
N ASP A 32 -5.60 2.95 -15.79
CA ASP A 32 -4.93 2.09 -16.76
C ASP A 32 -4.29 0.85 -16.10
N THR A 33 -3.80 0.99 -14.87
CA THR A 33 -3.23 -0.12 -14.09
C THR A 33 -4.29 -1.19 -13.84
N GLY A 34 -5.45 -0.81 -13.31
CA GLY A 34 -6.53 -1.75 -13.03
C GLY A 34 -7.18 -2.32 -14.29
N ASN A 35 -7.30 -1.53 -15.37
CA ASN A 35 -7.80 -2.00 -16.66
C ASN A 35 -6.90 -3.08 -17.27
N ARG A 36 -5.58 -2.85 -17.30
CA ARG A 36 -4.60 -3.84 -17.77
C ARG A 36 -4.60 -5.10 -16.92
N ALA A 37 -4.64 -4.94 -15.59
CA ALA A 37 -4.66 -6.07 -14.66
C ALA A 37 -5.91 -6.94 -14.87
N ARG A 38 -7.08 -6.31 -14.97
CA ARG A 38 -8.35 -6.99 -15.25
C ARG A 38 -8.27 -7.84 -16.51
N GLU A 39 -7.89 -7.26 -17.64
CA GLU A 39 -7.88 -7.98 -18.93
C GLU A 39 -6.97 -9.21 -18.89
N ARG A 40 -5.81 -9.07 -18.24
CA ARG A 40 -4.84 -10.15 -18.11
C ARG A 40 -5.30 -11.23 -17.13
N LEU A 41 -5.83 -10.84 -15.97
CA LEU A 41 -6.37 -11.77 -14.98
C LEU A 41 -7.58 -12.53 -15.54
N GLU A 42 -8.53 -11.86 -16.19
CA GLU A 42 -9.68 -12.50 -16.83
C GLU A 42 -9.23 -13.52 -17.89
N LYS A 43 -8.24 -13.18 -18.71
CA LYS A 43 -7.67 -14.09 -19.71
C LYS A 43 -6.99 -15.30 -19.07
N ALA A 44 -6.19 -15.09 -18.03
CA ALA A 44 -5.49 -16.17 -17.33
C ALA A 44 -6.47 -17.09 -16.58
N MET A 45 -7.46 -16.51 -15.88
CA MET A 45 -8.54 -17.23 -15.21
C MET A 45 -9.34 -18.09 -16.17
N SER A 46 -9.72 -17.54 -17.33
CA SER A 46 -10.47 -18.28 -18.34
C SER A 46 -9.69 -19.50 -18.84
N LYS A 47 -8.37 -19.38 -19.02
CA LYS A 47 -7.49 -20.49 -19.41
C LYS A 47 -7.41 -21.58 -18.33
N ASP A 48 -7.41 -21.20 -17.06
CA ASP A 48 -7.22 -22.11 -15.92
C ASP A 48 -8.54 -22.58 -15.29
N GLY A 49 -9.69 -22.23 -15.89
CA GLY A 49 -11.02 -22.63 -15.45
C GLY A 49 -11.45 -21.96 -14.13
N VAL A 50 -10.97 -20.75 -13.86
CA VAL A 50 -11.36 -19.93 -12.71
C VAL A 50 -12.44 -18.94 -13.15
N CYS A 51 -13.48 -18.80 -12.33
CA CYS A 51 -14.61 -17.91 -12.60
C CYS A 51 -14.66 -16.74 -11.61
N LEU A 52 -15.12 -15.59 -12.12
CA LEU A 52 -15.37 -14.40 -11.33
C LEU A 52 -16.82 -14.43 -10.80
N ASP A 53 -16.98 -14.34 -9.48
CA ASP A 53 -18.28 -14.10 -8.83
C ASP A 53 -18.71 -12.65 -8.99
N PHE A 54 -17.74 -11.76 -8.92
CA PHE A 54 -17.93 -10.33 -9.13
C PHE A 54 -16.64 -9.67 -9.63
N LEU A 55 -16.83 -8.56 -10.34
CA LEU A 55 -15.78 -7.62 -10.70
C LEU A 55 -16.19 -6.23 -10.20
N ILE A 56 -15.33 -5.60 -9.40
CA ILE A 56 -15.51 -4.24 -8.90
C ILE A 56 -14.40 -3.37 -9.47
N ARG A 57 -14.78 -2.22 -10.02
CA ARG A 57 -13.86 -1.16 -10.41
C ARG A 57 -13.98 -0.02 -9.41
N LEU A 58 -12.91 0.23 -8.66
CA LEU A 58 -12.86 1.30 -7.68
C LEU A 58 -12.70 2.64 -8.40
N LYS A 59 -13.67 3.52 -8.21
CA LYS A 59 -13.54 4.92 -8.61
C LYS A 59 -12.56 5.62 -7.67
N ASP A 60 -11.93 6.68 -8.16
CA ASP A 60 -11.18 7.58 -7.30
C ASP A 60 -12.13 8.13 -6.21
N ARG A 61 -11.61 8.40 -5.01
CA ARG A 61 -12.35 8.99 -3.89
C ARG A 61 -13.12 10.24 -4.32
N VAL A 62 -12.56 11.08 -5.19
CA VAL A 62 -13.22 12.30 -5.67
C VAL A 62 -14.48 12.00 -6.49
N GLN A 63 -14.54 10.84 -7.14
CA GLN A 63 -15.63 10.41 -8.01
C GLN A 63 -16.60 9.43 -7.34
N SER A 64 -16.36 9.05 -6.08
CA SER A 64 -17.19 8.14 -5.31
C SER A 64 -18.14 8.90 -4.40
N ASP A 65 -19.38 8.44 -4.32
CA ASP A 65 -20.33 8.83 -3.27
C ASP A 65 -20.53 7.71 -2.23
N LEU A 66 -21.37 7.95 -1.22
CA LEU A 66 -21.73 6.96 -0.19
C LEU A 66 -22.54 5.78 -0.75
N THR A 67 -23.20 5.97 -1.88
CA THR A 67 -24.00 4.92 -2.53
C THR A 67 -23.08 3.90 -3.18
N ASP A 68 -22.02 4.36 -3.85
CA ASP A 68 -20.99 3.54 -4.48
C ASP A 68 -20.28 2.65 -3.44
N THR A 69 -19.84 3.22 -2.31
CA THR A 69 -19.16 2.46 -1.25
C THR A 69 -20.08 1.41 -0.63
N LYS A 70 -21.35 1.75 -0.38
CA LYS A 70 -22.35 0.80 0.12
C LYS A 70 -22.58 -0.33 -0.87
N LYS A 71 -22.67 -0.03 -2.17
CA LYS A 71 -22.87 -1.04 -3.22
C LYS A 71 -21.69 -2.00 -3.31
N ILE A 72 -20.45 -1.49 -3.31
CA ILE A 72 -19.21 -2.29 -3.29
C ILE A 72 -19.24 -3.27 -2.12
N ARG A 73 -19.54 -2.75 -0.93
CA ARG A 73 -19.62 -3.52 0.30
C ARG A 73 -20.68 -4.63 0.21
N GLU A 74 -21.89 -4.29 -0.22
CA GLU A 74 -22.97 -5.25 -0.40
C GLU A 74 -22.63 -6.35 -1.41
N THR A 75 -21.95 -6.01 -2.52
CA THR A 75 -21.48 -6.99 -3.50
C THR A 75 -20.48 -7.97 -2.88
N ILE A 76 -19.49 -7.47 -2.14
CA ILE A 76 -18.48 -8.32 -1.47
C ILE A 76 -19.14 -9.22 -0.41
N TYR A 77 -20.11 -8.69 0.33
CA TYR A 77 -20.73 -9.39 1.46
C TYR A 77 -21.74 -10.45 1.02
N ARG A 78 -22.46 -10.21 -0.09
CA ARG A 78 -23.40 -11.19 -0.67
C ARG A 78 -22.69 -12.30 -1.46
N SER A 79 -21.46 -12.05 -1.90
CA SER A 79 -20.66 -12.99 -2.67
C SER A 79 -20.34 -14.27 -1.87
N THR A 80 -20.45 -15.41 -2.55
CA THR A 80 -20.07 -16.72 -2.00
C THR A 80 -18.57 -17.01 -2.16
N ALA A 81 -17.88 -16.25 -3.02
CA ALA A 81 -16.44 -16.35 -3.18
C ALA A 81 -15.72 -16.07 -1.87
N LYS A 82 -14.84 -17.00 -1.47
CA LYS A 82 -14.01 -16.85 -0.26
C LYS A 82 -12.76 -16.02 -0.52
N VAL A 83 -12.29 -15.99 -1.77
CA VAL A 83 -11.04 -15.36 -2.19
C VAL A 83 -11.34 -14.14 -3.03
N ILE A 84 -10.67 -13.03 -2.73
CA ILE A 84 -10.81 -11.77 -3.46
C ILE A 84 -9.41 -11.29 -3.85
N ILE A 85 -9.23 -11.04 -5.15
CA ILE A 85 -8.01 -10.44 -5.68
C ILE A 85 -8.18 -8.93 -5.64
N LEU A 86 -7.23 -8.24 -5.04
CA LEU A 86 -7.15 -6.78 -4.96
C LEU A 86 -5.94 -6.31 -5.76
N PHE A 87 -6.20 -5.71 -6.92
CA PHE A 87 -5.16 -5.23 -7.83
C PHE A 87 -5.43 -3.76 -8.17
N ILE A 88 -4.88 -2.84 -7.37
CA ILE A 88 -5.18 -1.41 -7.45
C ILE A 88 -3.88 -0.59 -7.51
N GLY A 89 -3.92 0.60 -8.11
CA GLY A 89 -2.83 1.57 -7.97
C GLY A 89 -2.69 2.09 -6.53
N SER A 90 -1.48 2.51 -6.15
CA SER A 90 -1.17 2.99 -4.79
C SER A 90 -2.02 4.19 -4.37
N GLN A 91 -2.44 5.02 -5.32
CA GLN A 91 -3.32 6.17 -5.09
C GLN A 91 -4.73 5.78 -4.58
N TYR A 92 -5.14 4.52 -4.77
CA TYR A 92 -6.43 4.00 -4.30
C TYR A 92 -6.36 3.41 -2.88
N ILE A 93 -5.17 3.23 -2.30
CA ILE A 93 -5.01 2.61 -0.96
C ILE A 93 -5.83 3.38 0.08
N ASN A 94 -5.75 4.72 0.09
CA ASN A 94 -6.49 5.55 1.05
C ASN A 94 -8.02 5.40 0.97
N TYR A 95 -8.53 4.99 -0.18
CA TYR A 95 -9.96 4.81 -0.41
C TYR A 95 -10.49 3.49 0.19
N ILE A 96 -9.63 2.48 0.39
CA ILE A 96 -9.98 1.23 1.08
C ILE A 96 -10.62 1.50 2.45
N ASN A 97 -10.08 2.47 3.19
CA ASN A 97 -10.56 2.86 4.52
C ASN A 97 -12.02 3.33 4.53
N VAL A 98 -12.51 3.85 3.41
CA VAL A 98 -13.88 4.36 3.26
C VAL A 98 -14.85 3.24 2.89
N ILE A 99 -14.38 2.22 2.18
CA ILE A 99 -15.20 1.11 1.69
C ILE A 99 -15.59 0.19 2.85
N PHE A 100 -14.61 -0.20 3.66
CA PHE A 100 -14.81 -1.20 4.72
C PHE A 100 -15.24 -0.56 6.04
N ASP A 101 -16.27 -1.15 6.67
CA ASP A 101 -16.84 -0.65 7.91
C ASP A 101 -16.08 -1.20 9.13
N PRO A 102 -15.78 -0.40 10.16
CA PRO A 102 -15.30 -0.91 11.44
C PRO A 102 -16.23 -1.91 12.12
N ASN A 103 -17.52 -1.92 11.81
CA ASN A 103 -18.50 -2.74 12.52
C ASN A 103 -18.85 -4.04 11.79
N THR A 104 -18.18 -4.39 10.70
CA THR A 104 -18.52 -5.59 9.93
C THR A 104 -17.29 -6.30 9.39
N VAL A 105 -16.89 -7.36 10.08
CA VAL A 105 -15.78 -8.23 9.64
C VAL A 105 -16.34 -9.44 8.91
N HIS A 106 -16.18 -9.46 7.58
CA HIS A 106 -16.42 -10.66 6.79
C HIS A 106 -15.12 -11.39 6.50
N LYS A 107 -15.03 -12.65 6.91
CA LYS A 107 -13.86 -13.50 6.67
C LYS A 107 -13.73 -13.83 5.18
N LYS A 108 -12.94 -13.02 4.48
CA LYS A 108 -12.48 -13.25 3.10
C LYS A 108 -10.97 -13.41 3.11
N ILE A 109 -10.44 -14.19 2.17
CA ILE A 109 -9.01 -14.31 1.92
C ILE A 109 -8.66 -13.33 0.82
N TRP A 110 -7.81 -12.36 1.12
CA TRP A 110 -7.37 -11.38 0.14
C TRP A 110 -6.06 -11.82 -0.51
N ILE A 111 -5.97 -11.66 -1.83
CA ILE A 111 -4.72 -11.74 -2.58
C ILE A 111 -4.43 -10.34 -3.11
N ALA A 112 -3.36 -9.73 -2.64
CA ALA A 112 -3.06 -8.32 -2.91
C ALA A 112 -1.82 -8.17 -3.82
N SER A 113 -1.90 -7.25 -4.79
CA SER A 113 -0.74 -6.85 -5.61
C SER A 113 0.32 -6.12 -4.79
N SER A 114 1.54 -6.00 -5.34
CA SER A 114 2.67 -5.33 -4.66
C SER A 114 2.38 -3.87 -4.32
N SER A 115 1.59 -3.20 -5.15
CA SER A 115 1.12 -1.83 -4.93
C SER A 115 0.29 -1.66 -3.66
N VAL A 116 -0.23 -2.73 -3.08
CA VAL A 116 -1.05 -2.75 -1.86
C VAL A 116 -0.28 -3.32 -0.67
N SER A 117 1.00 -3.69 -0.84
CA SER A 117 1.79 -4.28 0.25
C SER A 117 2.11 -3.34 1.41
N HIS A 118 1.72 -2.07 1.28
CA HIS A 118 1.86 -1.00 2.28
C HIS A 118 0.54 -0.64 2.96
N ILE A 119 -0.50 -1.48 2.78
CA ILE A 119 -1.83 -1.23 3.38
C ILE A 119 -1.79 -1.21 4.92
N ASP A 120 -0.82 -1.90 5.51
CA ASP A 120 -0.50 -1.91 6.94
C ASP A 120 0.01 -0.57 7.45
N GLU A 121 0.66 0.24 6.60
CA GLU A 121 1.11 1.61 6.95
C GLU A 121 -0.07 2.56 7.21
N LEU A 122 -1.28 2.20 6.80
CA LEU A 122 -2.46 3.03 7.03
C LEU A 122 -2.92 3.06 8.49
N GLN A 123 -2.46 2.14 9.34
CA GLN A 123 -2.74 2.08 10.79
C GLN A 123 -4.23 2.15 11.20
N TYR A 124 -5.19 1.87 10.30
CA TYR A 124 -6.61 1.86 10.65
C TYR A 124 -7.05 0.48 11.17
N LEU A 125 -7.57 0.43 12.40
CA LEU A 125 -7.97 -0.80 13.09
C LEU A 125 -8.88 -1.71 12.26
N HIS A 126 -9.88 -1.15 11.57
CA HIS A 126 -10.84 -1.92 10.77
C HIS A 126 -10.25 -2.51 9.49
N VAL A 127 -9.22 -1.88 8.94
CA VAL A 127 -8.47 -2.43 7.81
C VAL A 127 -7.65 -3.63 8.25
N PHE A 128 -7.03 -3.59 9.43
CA PHE A 128 -6.34 -4.77 9.96
C PHE A 128 -7.27 -5.96 10.14
N GLU A 129 -8.49 -5.76 10.66
CA GLU A 129 -9.46 -6.86 10.80
C GLU A 129 -9.93 -7.41 9.45
N THR A 130 -10.22 -6.52 8.50
CA THR A 130 -10.71 -6.90 7.16
C THR A 130 -9.67 -7.63 6.33
N PHE A 131 -8.40 -7.21 6.43
CA PHE A 131 -7.27 -7.73 5.66
C PHE A 131 -6.42 -8.71 6.47
N ASN A 132 -6.88 -9.15 7.64
CA ASN A 132 -6.17 -10.16 8.41
C ASN A 132 -6.04 -11.46 7.60
N GLY A 133 -4.82 -11.99 7.50
CA GLY A 133 -4.51 -13.20 6.72
C GLY A 133 -4.40 -12.98 5.21
N THR A 134 -4.21 -11.73 4.76
CA THR A 134 -3.96 -11.40 3.34
C THR A 134 -2.67 -12.06 2.82
N LEU A 135 -2.73 -12.61 1.61
CA LEU A 135 -1.57 -13.03 0.84
C LEU A 135 -1.17 -11.88 -0.10
N ALA A 136 -0.17 -11.10 0.29
CA ALA A 136 0.30 -9.97 -0.50
C ALA A 136 1.58 -10.31 -1.27
N LEU A 137 1.62 -9.96 -2.54
CA LEU A 137 2.88 -9.82 -3.26
C LEU A 137 3.61 -8.59 -2.74
N SER A 138 4.93 -8.58 -2.77
CA SER A 138 5.71 -7.42 -2.36
C SER A 138 7.08 -7.44 -3.01
N PHE A 139 7.74 -6.28 -3.03
CA PHE A 139 9.10 -6.18 -3.51
C PHE A 139 10.04 -6.98 -2.61
N GLN A 140 11.10 -7.52 -3.22
CA GLN A 140 12.14 -8.19 -2.47
C GLN A 140 12.76 -7.21 -1.48
N GLN A 141 12.74 -7.59 -0.20
CA GLN A 141 13.49 -6.89 0.82
C GLN A 141 14.98 -7.08 0.56
N GLY A 142 15.73 -5.98 0.54
CA GLY A 142 17.18 -6.00 0.47
C GLY A 142 17.81 -5.33 1.67
N GLU A 143 19.14 -5.19 1.62
CA GLU A 143 19.92 -4.55 2.67
C GLU A 143 20.60 -3.30 2.10
N ILE A 144 20.62 -2.24 2.89
CA ILE A 144 21.34 -1.00 2.56
C ILE A 144 22.31 -0.72 3.71
N PRO A 145 23.53 -1.28 3.67
CA PRO A 145 24.52 -1.09 4.73
C PRO A 145 24.80 0.41 4.94
N GLY A 146 24.80 0.85 6.20
CA GLY A 146 25.04 2.26 6.54
C GLY A 146 23.80 3.17 6.48
N PHE A 147 22.67 2.72 5.92
CA PHE A 147 21.50 3.60 5.76
C PHE A 147 20.88 4.04 7.08
N LYS A 148 20.82 3.15 8.08
CA LYS A 148 20.35 3.49 9.43
C LYS A 148 21.23 4.56 10.08
N GLN A 149 22.55 4.41 9.96
CA GLN A 149 23.53 5.38 10.46
C GLN A 149 23.43 6.71 9.71
N PHE A 150 23.22 6.66 8.39
CA PHE A 150 22.97 7.85 7.59
C PHE A 150 21.74 8.61 8.10
N LEU A 151 20.61 7.93 8.32
CA LEU A 151 19.41 8.58 8.88
C LEU A 151 19.67 9.26 10.21
N TYR A 152 20.39 8.63 11.15
CA TYR A 152 20.73 9.23 12.44
C TYR A 152 21.74 10.37 12.38
N SER A 153 22.50 10.45 11.28
CA SER A 153 23.43 11.56 11.05
C SER A 153 22.76 12.80 10.46
N LEU A 154 21.50 12.69 10.01
CA LEU A 154 20.78 13.80 9.40
C LEU A 154 20.56 14.94 10.40
N ASN A 155 20.72 16.17 9.94
CA ASN A 155 20.55 17.36 10.76
C ASN A 155 19.74 18.44 10.01
N PRO A 156 18.70 19.03 10.62
CA PRO A 156 17.84 20.05 10.03
C PRO A 156 18.61 21.30 9.57
N TYR A 157 19.73 21.61 10.22
CA TYR A 157 20.58 22.76 9.90
C TYR A 157 21.54 22.51 8.72
N THR A 158 21.79 21.25 8.35
CA THR A 158 22.64 20.91 7.20
C THR A 158 21.87 21.02 5.87
N TYR A 159 20.57 20.76 5.90
CA TYR A 159 19.71 20.69 4.72
C TYR A 159 18.55 21.71 4.77
N GLN A 160 18.85 22.93 5.23
CA GLN A 160 17.84 23.98 5.43
C GLN A 160 17.12 24.41 4.14
N ASP A 161 17.83 24.34 3.01
CA ASP A 161 17.29 24.70 1.71
C ASP A 161 16.42 23.60 1.09
N ASP A 162 16.45 22.38 1.66
CA ASP A 162 15.59 21.29 1.22
C ASP A 162 14.23 21.39 1.92
N HIS A 163 13.26 21.93 1.19
CA HIS A 163 11.88 22.09 1.67
C HIS A 163 11.23 20.76 2.08
N LEU A 164 11.52 19.65 1.38
CA LEU A 164 10.92 18.36 1.72
C LEU A 164 11.50 17.82 3.02
N PHE A 165 12.82 17.90 3.16
CA PHE A 165 13.51 17.45 4.37
C PHE A 165 13.11 18.27 5.60
N THR A 166 13.06 19.59 5.47
CA THR A 166 12.67 20.47 6.58
C THR A 166 11.22 20.24 7.03
N GLU A 167 10.30 20.02 6.10
CA GLU A 167 8.91 19.65 6.42
C GLU A 167 8.78 18.25 7.04
N MET A 168 9.57 17.29 6.58
CA MET A 168 9.64 15.96 7.18
C MET A 168 10.14 16.04 8.62
N TRP A 169 11.24 16.75 8.87
CA TRP A 169 11.80 16.94 10.22
C TRP A 169 10.77 17.58 11.16
N ARG A 170 10.07 18.61 10.67
CA ARG A 170 8.98 19.27 11.41
C ARG A 170 7.86 18.30 11.77
N LYS A 171 7.44 17.43 10.85
CA LYS A 171 6.37 16.45 11.10
C LYS A 171 6.77 15.35 12.08
N ILE A 172 8.02 14.89 12.02
CA ILE A 172 8.53 13.81 12.88
C ILE A 172 8.73 14.33 14.31
N PHE A 173 9.34 15.50 14.47
CA PHE A 173 9.75 16.02 15.77
C PHE A 173 8.85 17.13 16.32
N ASN A 174 7.80 17.53 15.58
CA ASN A 174 6.90 18.62 15.94
C ASN A 174 7.64 19.92 16.31
N CYS A 175 8.67 20.28 15.54
CA CYS A 175 9.51 21.46 15.79
C CYS A 175 9.76 22.27 14.51
N THR A 176 10.18 23.54 14.62
CA THR A 176 10.50 24.39 13.45
C THR A 176 11.94 24.92 13.46
N ILE A 177 12.57 24.99 12.29
CA ILE A 177 13.99 25.39 12.13
C ILE A 177 14.14 26.91 12.18
N SER A 178 13.17 27.61 11.58
CA SER A 178 13.06 29.07 11.56
C SER A 178 11.67 29.43 12.06
N GLY A 179 11.57 30.47 12.89
CA GLY A 179 10.32 30.96 13.44
C GLY A 179 9.42 31.49 12.32
N ILE A 180 8.67 30.60 11.67
CA ILE A 180 7.54 30.98 10.84
C ILE A 180 6.51 31.49 11.85
N ASN A 181 6.52 32.81 12.01
CA ASN A 181 5.64 33.55 12.91
C ASN A 181 4.20 33.07 12.72
N ASN A 182 3.57 32.68 13.85
CA ASN A 182 2.18 32.21 14.03
C ASN A 182 1.92 30.70 14.16
N ILE A 183 2.94 29.84 14.28
CA ILE A 183 2.71 28.40 14.59
C ILE A 183 3.29 28.04 15.97
N PRO A 184 2.52 27.41 16.88
CA PRO A 184 2.96 27.12 18.26
C PRO A 184 3.83 25.85 18.34
N PHE A 185 4.88 25.74 17.53
CA PHE A 185 5.84 24.63 17.65
C PHE A 185 7.16 25.11 18.25
N PRO A 186 7.80 24.31 19.13
CA PRO A 186 9.13 24.61 19.65
C PRO A 186 10.16 24.70 18.52
N LYS A 187 11.26 25.40 18.78
CA LYS A 187 12.39 25.46 17.86
C LYS A 187 13.12 24.11 17.84
N CYS A 188 13.45 23.60 16.65
CA CYS A 188 14.31 22.42 16.54
C CYS A 188 15.71 22.72 17.10
N THR A 189 16.35 21.70 17.66
CA THR A 189 17.70 21.76 18.22
C THR A 189 18.73 21.14 17.28
N GLY A 190 18.30 20.24 16.40
CA GLY A 190 19.18 19.44 15.53
C GLY A 190 19.83 18.26 16.25
N ASN A 191 19.55 18.09 17.54
CA ASN A 191 19.97 16.93 18.34
C ASN A 191 18.80 15.98 18.59
N GLU A 192 17.67 16.16 17.91
CA GLU A 192 16.58 15.21 17.97
C GLU A 192 17.03 13.86 17.41
N THR A 193 16.79 12.80 18.17
CA THR A 193 17.11 11.43 17.76
C THR A 193 15.87 10.77 17.20
N PHE A 194 15.99 10.18 16.02
CA PHE A 194 14.93 9.32 15.50
C PHE A 194 14.71 8.15 16.46
N ASP A 195 13.46 7.97 16.89
CA ASP A 195 13.04 6.83 17.67
C ASP A 195 12.91 5.61 16.75
N ASP A 196 13.66 4.54 17.03
CA ASP A 196 13.62 3.28 16.28
C ASP A 196 12.19 2.77 16.13
N THR A 197 11.36 2.88 17.19
CA THR A 197 9.97 2.42 17.17
C THR A 197 9.11 3.25 16.23
N VAL A 198 9.35 4.56 16.15
CA VAL A 198 8.66 5.47 15.24
C VAL A 198 9.08 5.18 13.80
N LEU A 199 10.39 5.02 13.54
CA LEU A 199 10.88 4.68 12.20
C LEU A 199 10.39 3.32 11.72
N GLU A 200 10.36 2.32 12.61
CA GLU A 200 9.76 1.01 12.34
C GLU A 200 8.26 1.12 12.07
N SER A 201 7.53 1.97 12.80
CA SER A 201 6.09 2.19 12.57
C SER A 201 5.78 2.79 11.19
N TYR A 202 6.75 3.51 10.60
CA TYR A 202 6.70 4.00 9.22
C TYR A 202 7.27 3.03 8.18
N GLY A 203 7.65 1.81 8.56
CA GLY A 203 8.24 0.84 7.64
C GLY A 203 9.62 1.22 7.10
N THR A 204 10.31 2.20 7.73
CA THR A 204 11.56 2.80 7.24
C THR A 204 12.67 1.77 7.00
N PHE A 205 12.69 0.70 7.81
CA PHE A 205 13.70 -0.35 7.75
C PHE A 205 13.25 -1.64 7.03
N ASN A 206 12.04 -1.67 6.44
CA ASN A 206 11.61 -2.80 5.62
C ASN A 206 12.37 -2.84 4.28
N TYR A 207 13.04 -1.75 3.88
CA TYR A 207 13.92 -1.61 2.71
C TYR A 207 13.36 -2.10 1.37
N ARG A 208 12.08 -2.47 1.23
CA ARG A 208 11.51 -2.99 -0.02
C ARG A 208 11.56 -1.97 -1.15
N ILE A 209 10.99 -0.78 -0.93
CA ILE A 209 11.03 0.32 -1.90
C ILE A 209 12.43 0.97 -1.90
N ALA A 210 12.98 1.26 -0.72
CA ALA A 210 14.26 1.96 -0.58
C ALA A 210 15.41 1.20 -1.27
N TYR A 211 15.42 -0.14 -1.19
CA TYR A 211 16.42 -0.96 -1.88
C TYR A 211 16.23 -0.92 -3.40
N GLY A 212 15.00 -0.82 -3.88
CA GLY A 212 14.69 -0.59 -5.29
C GLY A 212 15.28 0.72 -5.82
N VAL A 213 15.24 1.78 -5.02
CA VAL A 213 15.87 3.09 -5.33
C VAL A 213 17.39 3.01 -5.25
N TYR A 214 17.92 2.43 -4.17
CA TYR A 214 19.36 2.21 -3.98
C TYR A 214 19.97 1.48 -5.18
N THR A 215 19.41 0.32 -5.55
CA THR A 215 19.89 -0.45 -6.70
C THR A 215 19.78 0.32 -8.02
N ALA A 216 18.72 1.11 -8.22
CA ALA A 216 18.56 1.89 -9.44
C ALA A 216 19.71 2.89 -9.65
N VAL A 217 20.11 3.61 -8.59
CA VAL A 217 21.24 4.56 -8.63
C VAL A 217 22.57 3.87 -8.95
N TYR A 218 22.80 2.67 -8.41
CA TYR A 218 24.03 1.91 -8.65
C TYR A 218 24.11 1.28 -10.06
N THR A 219 22.98 1.13 -10.73
CA THR A 219 22.90 0.56 -12.09
C THR A 219 22.87 1.61 -13.20
N MET A 220 22.97 2.90 -12.86
CA MET A 220 23.13 4.00 -13.81
C MET A 220 24.58 4.19 -14.27
#